data_AF-A0A8J6CF67-F1
#
_entry.id   AF-A0A8J6CF67-F1
#
_cell.length_a   1.000
_cell.length_b   1.000
_cell.length_c   1.000
_cell.angle_alpha   90.00
_cell.angle_beta   90.00
_cell.angle_gamma   90.00
#
_symmetry.space_group_name_H-M   'P 1'
#
loop_
_entity.id
_entity.type
_entity.pdbx_description
1 polymer ?
#
loop_
_entity_poly.entity_id
_entity_poly.type
_entity_poly.pdbx_seq_one_letter_code
_entity_poly.pdbx_strand_id
1 'polypeptide(L)'
;MAEPFTVGLRMGAPADVGAAVRQRAEEASRAAAPTDPAQLLAALGIEDALGSALIAYALAVGPGPWLAPLGIGTNFRPTRQVVLLLARATGASDAQWARDAADGFAYELPAPMLALMAAVFLLAGLVIERFLLLALDDSVTFVFSLSGSLAIAAAFFELIRPPLTTRAAHEQNELEYGEFEQFASAQLERAPGTSCHETDIVRAYRTFYPKYRAASGRLSDSDIESLMRRWGRFERSPAGYYKGISLKPSALSSVF
;
A
#
# COMPACT_ATOMS: atom_id res chain seq x y z
N MET A 1 31.45 -51.27 24.26
CA MET A 1 31.19 -50.41 25.43
C MET A 1 31.23 -48.98 24.92
N ALA A 2 30.08 -48.32 24.86
CA ALA A 2 29.93 -46.95 24.37
C ALA A 2 29.40 -46.09 25.52
N GLU A 3 30.10 -45.00 25.85
CA GLU A 3 29.63 -44.06 26.87
C GLU A 3 28.64 -43.06 26.27
N PRO A 4 27.54 -42.73 26.98
CA PRO A 4 26.57 -41.76 26.52
C PRO A 4 27.10 -40.32 26.68
N PHE A 5 27.19 -39.62 25.55
CA PHE A 5 27.50 -38.20 25.48
C PHE A 5 26.32 -37.37 25.99
N THR A 6 26.43 -36.82 27.19
CA THR A 6 25.37 -36.00 27.81
C THR A 6 25.70 -34.52 27.60
N VAL A 7 25.06 -33.88 26.61
CA VAL A 7 25.16 -32.43 26.39
C VAL A 7 24.34 -31.73 27.46
N GLY A 8 25.00 -31.29 28.53
CA GLY A 8 24.42 -30.42 29.55
C GLY A 8 24.19 -29.02 29.01
N LEU A 9 23.05 -28.80 28.36
CA LEU A 9 22.52 -27.45 28.08
C LEU A 9 22.13 -26.81 29.42
N ARG A 10 23.06 -26.08 30.04
CA ARG A 10 22.76 -25.13 31.11
C ARG A 10 21.88 -24.03 30.53
N MET A 11 20.57 -24.20 30.60
CA MET A 11 19.61 -23.10 30.42
C MET A 11 19.78 -22.16 31.61
N GLY A 12 20.55 -21.09 31.43
CA GLY A 12 20.56 -19.95 32.34
C GLY A 12 19.14 -19.39 32.48
N ALA A 13 18.74 -19.05 33.70
CA ALA A 13 17.39 -18.59 34.00
C ALA A 13 17.05 -17.32 33.18
N PRO A 14 15.81 -17.17 32.69
CA PRO A 14 15.39 -16.03 31.84
C PRO A 14 15.47 -14.66 32.52
N ALA A 15 15.70 -14.60 33.84
CA ALA A 15 15.84 -13.35 34.58
C ALA A 15 17.15 -12.59 34.27
N ASP A 16 18.24 -13.30 33.94
CA ASP A 16 19.55 -12.67 33.70
C ASP A 16 19.63 -12.00 32.32
N VAL A 17 18.85 -12.48 31.35
CA VAL A 17 18.82 -11.89 30.00
C VAL A 17 18.23 -10.49 30.02
N GLY A 18 17.17 -10.28 30.81
CA GLY A 18 16.52 -8.97 30.92
C GLY A 18 17.41 -7.90 31.58
N ALA A 19 18.18 -8.30 32.60
CA ALA A 19 19.12 -7.41 33.28
C ALA A 19 20.31 -7.06 32.36
N ALA A 20 20.88 -8.05 31.67
CA ALA A 20 21.97 -7.83 30.72
C ALA A 20 21.56 -6.95 29.54
N VAL A 21 20.33 -7.11 29.02
CA VAL A 21 19.79 -6.26 27.94
C VAL A 21 19.59 -4.83 28.42
N ARG A 22 19.05 -4.61 29.64
CA ARG A 22 18.91 -3.26 30.21
C ARG A 22 20.26 -2.60 30.44
N GLN A 23 21.22 -3.32 31.01
CA GLN A 23 22.55 -2.77 31.28
C GLN A 23 23.25 -2.38 29.98
N ARG A 24 23.19 -3.21 28.94
CA ARG A 24 23.71 -2.86 27.60
C ARG A 24 22.96 -1.69 26.96
N ALA A 25 21.63 -1.62 27.14
CA ALA A 25 20.85 -0.48 26.64
C ALA A 25 21.21 0.82 27.36
N GLU A 26 21.48 0.77 28.67
CA GLU A 26 21.93 1.93 29.45
C GLU A 26 23.36 2.34 29.08
N GLU A 27 24.28 1.38 28.92
CA GLU A 27 25.66 1.62 28.47
C GLU A 27 25.68 2.21 27.05
N ALA A 28 24.90 1.65 26.13
CA ALA A 28 24.73 2.19 24.78
C ALA A 28 24.10 3.59 24.80
N SER A 29 23.10 3.84 25.66
CA SER A 29 22.48 5.17 25.78
C SER A 29 23.44 6.24 26.30
N ARG A 30 24.41 5.85 27.14
CA ARG A 30 25.45 6.76 27.67
C ARG A 30 26.59 6.95 26.68
N ALA A 31 26.89 5.95 25.85
CA ALA A 31 27.93 6.02 24.83
C ALA A 31 27.46 6.72 23.53
N ALA A 32 26.16 6.62 23.20
CA ALA A 32 25.63 7.01 21.89
C ALA A 32 25.23 8.50 21.75
N ALA A 33 25.62 9.38 22.68
CA ALA A 33 25.52 10.81 22.40
C ALA A 33 26.69 11.18 21.47
N PRO A 34 26.47 11.47 20.17
CA PRO A 34 27.54 11.91 19.29
C PRO A 34 28.17 13.16 19.91
N THR A 35 29.39 13.01 20.41
CA THR A 35 30.13 14.11 21.05
C THR A 35 30.63 15.12 20.02
N ASP A 36 30.64 14.77 18.74
CA ASP A 36 31.02 15.66 17.65
C ASP A 36 30.07 15.55 16.43
N PRO A 37 29.25 16.58 16.14
CA PRO A 37 28.42 16.61 14.94
C PRO A 37 29.24 16.57 13.64
N ALA A 38 30.55 16.86 13.67
CA ALA A 38 31.42 16.73 12.51
C ALA A 38 31.57 15.27 12.04
N GLN A 39 31.38 14.28 12.91
CA GLN A 39 31.40 12.86 12.53
C GLN A 39 30.21 12.49 11.62
N LEU A 40 29.07 13.20 11.73
CA LEU A 40 27.94 13.03 10.82
C LEU A 40 28.27 13.54 9.40
N LEU A 41 29.23 14.46 9.30
CA LEU A 41 29.69 15.09 8.05
C LEU A 41 31.02 14.51 7.54
N ALA A 42 31.52 13.44 8.18
CA ALA A 42 32.72 12.76 7.72
C ALA A 42 32.54 12.28 6.27
N ALA A 43 33.65 12.25 5.53
CA ALA A 43 33.66 11.89 4.12
C ALA A 43 32.92 10.56 3.89
N LEU A 44 31.95 10.57 2.98
CA LEU A 44 31.13 9.42 2.63
C LEU A 44 31.96 8.42 1.82
N GLY A 45 32.13 7.22 2.36
CA GLY A 45 32.55 6.06 1.56
C GLY A 45 31.49 5.70 0.52
N ILE A 46 31.87 4.94 -0.51
CA ILE A 46 30.91 4.43 -1.50
C ILE A 46 29.90 3.49 -0.82
N GLU A 47 30.36 2.65 0.10
CA GLU A 47 29.53 1.72 0.86
C GLU A 47 28.49 2.46 1.71
N ASP A 48 28.90 3.54 2.39
CA ASP A 48 28.00 4.44 3.13
C ASP A 48 26.97 5.07 2.19
N ALA A 49 27.40 5.63 1.05
CA ALA A 49 26.47 6.27 0.12
C ALA A 49 25.42 5.29 -0.40
N LEU A 50 25.81 4.04 -0.65
CA LEU A 50 24.89 2.97 -1.06
C LEU A 50 23.98 2.52 0.09
N GLY A 51 24.51 2.33 1.30
CA GLY A 51 23.73 1.98 2.49
C GLY A 51 22.66 3.03 2.79
N SER A 52 23.06 4.31 2.86
CA SER A 52 22.19 5.48 2.91
C SER A 52 21.05 5.44 1.88
N ALA A 53 21.39 5.17 0.61
CA ALA A 53 20.40 5.13 -0.47
C ALA A 53 19.40 3.98 -0.32
N LEU A 54 19.85 2.81 0.15
CA LEU A 54 19.00 1.66 0.43
C LEU A 54 18.04 1.93 1.60
N ILE A 55 18.53 2.56 2.67
CA ILE A 55 17.68 3.02 3.78
C ILE A 55 16.68 4.06 3.28
N ALA A 56 17.12 5.04 2.50
CA ALA A 56 16.25 6.08 1.93
C ALA A 56 15.12 5.48 1.09
N TYR A 57 15.42 4.49 0.24
CA TYR A 57 14.42 3.76 -0.52
C TYR A 57 13.42 3.02 0.39
N ALA A 58 13.91 2.30 1.40
CA ALA A 58 13.03 1.61 2.36
C ALA A 58 12.10 2.58 3.11
N LEU A 59 12.61 3.75 3.53
CA LEU A 59 11.81 4.81 4.14
C LEU A 59 10.77 5.39 3.19
N ALA A 60 11.12 5.57 1.91
CA ALA A 60 10.20 6.10 0.90
C ALA A 60 9.00 5.17 0.67
N VAL A 61 9.24 3.85 0.65
CA VAL A 61 8.17 2.84 0.54
C VAL A 61 7.31 2.81 1.82
N GLY A 62 7.95 2.91 2.99
CA GLY A 62 7.31 3.06 4.29
C GLY A 62 7.29 1.80 5.14
N PRO A 63 6.58 1.84 6.29
CA PRO A 63 6.73 0.81 7.33
C PRO A 63 5.97 -0.49 7.04
N GLY A 64 5.20 -0.54 5.96
CA GLY A 64 4.35 -1.67 5.59
C GLY A 64 5.04 -3.04 5.63
N PRO A 65 6.26 -3.22 5.09
CA PRO A 65 6.97 -4.51 5.16
C PRO A 65 7.23 -4.97 6.60
N TRP A 66 7.46 -4.04 7.55
CA TRP A 66 7.74 -4.34 8.96
C TRP A 66 6.49 -4.68 9.75
N LEU A 67 5.37 -4.06 9.36
CA LEU A 67 4.09 -4.22 10.02
C LEU A 67 3.28 -5.40 9.47
N ALA A 68 3.57 -5.85 8.25
CA ALA A 68 2.87 -6.96 7.61
C ALA A 68 2.95 -8.28 8.39
N PRO A 69 4.11 -8.71 8.95
CA PRO A 69 4.18 -9.90 9.81
C PRO A 69 3.32 -9.81 11.07
N LEU A 70 3.00 -8.59 11.53
CA LEU A 70 2.13 -8.35 12.68
C LEU A 70 0.64 -8.33 12.31
N GLY A 71 0.30 -8.59 11.05
CA GLY A 71 -1.08 -8.49 10.54
C GLY A 71 -1.59 -7.06 10.42
N ILE A 72 -0.71 -6.06 10.56
CA ILE A 72 -1.08 -4.64 10.50
C ILE A 72 -0.88 -4.15 9.06
N GLY A 73 -1.93 -4.30 8.25
CA GLY A 73 -1.98 -3.74 6.90
C GLY A 73 -2.10 -2.22 6.95
N THR A 74 -1.07 -1.49 6.50
CA THR A 74 -1.14 -0.03 6.34
C THR A 74 -0.99 0.36 4.87
N ASN A 75 -1.89 1.23 4.41
CA ASN A 75 -1.74 1.93 3.12
C ASN A 75 -0.96 3.24 3.27
N PHE A 76 -0.18 3.37 4.35
CA PHE A 76 0.62 4.55 4.59
C PHE A 76 1.75 4.63 3.56
N ARG A 77 1.82 5.75 2.84
CA ARG A 77 2.85 6.06 1.84
C ARG A 77 3.59 7.31 2.32
N PRO A 78 4.78 7.19 2.93
CA PRO A 78 5.54 8.35 3.40
C PRO A 78 5.83 9.37 2.31
N THR A 79 6.10 8.90 1.09
CA THR A 79 6.26 9.75 -0.10
C THR A 79 5.10 10.71 -0.30
N ARG A 80 3.85 10.26 -0.10
CA ARG A 80 2.66 11.12 -0.18
C ARG A 80 2.68 12.24 0.86
N GLN A 81 3.07 11.95 2.10
CA GLN A 81 3.16 12.97 3.15
C GLN A 81 4.24 14.00 2.85
N VAL A 82 5.42 13.55 2.39
CA VAL A 82 6.51 14.43 1.97
C VAL A 82 6.09 15.29 0.78
N VAL A 83 5.40 14.72 -0.21
CA VAL A 83 4.85 15.45 -1.36
C VAL A 83 3.91 16.57 -0.91
N LEU A 84 3.00 16.31 0.03
CA LEU A 84 2.09 17.31 0.57
C LEU A 84 2.82 18.41 1.35
N LEU A 85 3.87 18.06 2.10
CA LEU A 85 4.71 19.03 2.79
C LEU A 85 5.46 19.92 1.79
N LEU A 86 6.05 19.33 0.74
CA LEU A 86 6.75 20.06 -0.31
C LEU A 86 5.80 20.98 -1.10
N ALA A 87 4.59 20.52 -1.41
CA ALA A 87 3.56 21.34 -2.05
C ALA A 87 3.18 22.57 -1.21
N ARG A 88 3.10 22.42 0.12
CA ARG A 88 2.87 23.55 1.03
C ARG A 88 4.07 24.48 1.10
N ALA A 89 5.28 23.93 1.27
CA ALA A 89 6.51 24.70 1.40
C ALA A 89 6.84 25.53 0.14
N THR A 90 6.48 25.03 -1.04
CA THR A 90 6.78 25.67 -2.33
C THR A 90 5.63 26.52 -2.87
N GLY A 91 4.49 26.59 -2.15
CA GLY A 91 3.29 27.29 -2.62
C GLY A 91 2.54 26.57 -3.76
N ALA A 92 2.90 25.33 -4.08
CA ALA A 92 2.29 24.52 -5.15
C ALA A 92 1.07 23.70 -4.69
N SER A 93 0.42 24.06 -3.58
CA SER A 93 -0.69 23.31 -3.00
C SER A 93 -1.93 23.25 -3.92
N ASP A 94 -2.08 24.22 -4.81
CA ASP A 94 -3.16 24.27 -5.81
C ASP A 94 -2.88 23.49 -7.09
N ALA A 95 -1.67 22.95 -7.26
CA ALA A 95 -1.33 22.16 -8.43
C ALA A 95 -2.12 20.84 -8.45
N GLN A 96 -2.49 20.37 -9.65
CA GLN A 96 -3.29 19.15 -9.82
C GLN A 96 -2.67 17.93 -9.13
N TRP A 97 -1.36 17.71 -9.30
CA TRP A 97 -0.65 16.60 -8.66
C TRP A 97 -0.69 16.67 -7.12
N ALA A 98 -0.72 17.86 -6.53
CA ALA A 98 -0.79 18.04 -5.08
C ALA A 98 -2.18 17.72 -4.55
N ARG A 99 -3.24 18.10 -5.30
CA ARG A 99 -4.64 17.75 -4.99
C ARG A 99 -4.88 16.26 -5.15
N ASP A 100 -4.36 15.65 -6.20
CA ASP A 100 -4.42 14.19 -6.41
C ASP A 100 -3.70 13.44 -5.29
N ALA A 101 -2.52 13.92 -4.88
CA ALA A 101 -1.84 13.41 -3.70
C ALA A 101 -2.66 13.64 -2.42
N ALA A 102 -3.36 14.76 -2.25
CA ALA A 102 -4.16 15.03 -1.06
C ALA A 102 -5.37 14.10 -0.96
N ASP A 103 -6.02 13.81 -2.09
CA ASP A 103 -7.20 12.95 -2.16
C ASP A 103 -6.85 11.45 -2.21
N GLY A 104 -5.59 11.12 -2.54
CA GLY A 104 -5.09 9.75 -2.52
C GLY A 104 -5.19 9.02 -3.84
N PHE A 105 -5.29 9.78 -4.92
CA PHE A 105 -5.20 9.27 -6.27
C PHE A 105 -3.75 9.09 -6.71
N ALA A 106 -3.55 8.36 -7.80
CA ALA A 106 -2.29 8.37 -8.52
C ALA A 106 -2.01 9.79 -9.05
N TYR A 107 -0.76 10.22 -8.93
CA TYR A 107 -0.29 11.52 -9.39
C TYR A 107 1.09 11.39 -10.02
N GLU A 108 1.39 12.27 -10.97
CA GLU A 108 2.72 12.41 -11.56
C GLU A 108 3.40 13.64 -10.99
N LEU A 109 4.57 13.43 -10.39
CA LEU A 109 5.31 14.49 -9.74
C LEU A 109 6.21 15.20 -10.76
N PRO A 110 6.20 16.54 -10.84
CA PRO A 110 7.15 17.27 -11.66
C PRO A 110 8.60 16.93 -11.25
N ALA A 111 9.51 16.85 -12.21
CA ALA A 111 10.93 16.54 -11.98
C ALA A 111 11.59 17.30 -10.80
N PRO A 112 11.41 18.63 -10.62
CA PRO A 112 11.99 19.32 -9.47
C PRO A 112 11.42 18.83 -8.13
N MET A 113 10.12 18.52 -8.07
CA MET A 113 9.49 17.98 -6.85
C MET A 113 9.95 16.56 -6.57
N LEU A 114 10.15 15.75 -7.62
CA LEU A 114 10.73 14.41 -7.49
C LEU A 114 12.15 14.46 -6.91
N ALA A 115 12.98 15.38 -7.41
CA ALA A 115 14.33 15.60 -6.90
C ALA A 115 14.33 16.07 -5.44
N LEU A 116 13.44 17.01 -5.07
CA LEU A 116 13.30 17.47 -3.68
C LEU A 116 12.84 16.33 -2.76
N MET A 117 11.85 15.54 -3.18
CA MET A 117 11.39 14.38 -2.41
C MET A 117 12.51 13.35 -2.24
N ALA A 118 13.24 13.03 -3.31
CA ALA A 118 14.39 12.13 -3.25
C ALA A 118 15.47 12.66 -2.30
N ALA A 119 15.77 13.96 -2.35
CA ALA A 119 16.72 14.59 -1.44
C ALA A 119 16.30 14.47 0.04
N VAL A 120 15.00 14.67 0.34
CA VAL A 120 14.47 14.48 1.71
C VAL A 120 14.72 13.06 2.21
N PHE A 121 14.39 12.04 1.41
CA PHE A 121 14.60 10.65 1.82
C PHE A 121 16.08 10.27 1.88
N LEU A 122 16.92 10.77 0.96
CA LEU A 122 18.36 10.54 1.00
C LEU A 122 19.01 11.16 2.23
N LEU A 123 18.63 12.38 2.60
CA LEU A 123 19.09 13.02 3.83
C LEU A 123 18.63 12.24 5.07
N ALA A 124 17.38 11.78 5.10
CA ALA A 124 16.88 10.95 6.18
C ALA A 124 17.62 9.60 6.27
N GLY A 125 17.85 8.96 5.12
CA GLY A 125 18.63 7.72 5.02
C GLY A 125 20.05 7.88 5.53
N LEU A 126 20.71 8.97 5.16
CA LEU A 126 22.05 9.34 5.64
C LEU A 126 22.09 9.54 7.16
N VAL A 127 21.13 10.30 7.70
CA VAL A 127 21.05 10.52 9.16
C VAL A 127 20.85 9.19 9.90
N ILE A 128 19.97 8.32 9.40
CA ILE A 128 19.72 7.02 10.02
C ILE A 128 20.93 6.11 9.89
N GLU A 129 21.59 6.06 8.74
CA GLU A 129 22.81 5.28 8.56
C GLU A 129 23.90 5.71 9.54
N ARG A 130 24.19 7.01 9.62
CA ARG A 130 25.20 7.55 10.55
C ARG A 130 24.85 7.25 12.00
N PHE A 131 23.56 7.34 12.35
CA PHE A 131 23.09 6.93 13.67
C PHE A 131 23.31 5.42 13.93
N LEU A 132 23.01 4.56 12.95
CA LEU A 132 23.20 3.11 13.07
C LEU A 132 24.68 2.73 13.18
N LEU A 133 25.56 3.37 12.42
CA LEU A 133 27.00 3.15 12.52
C LEU A 133 27.51 3.51 13.92
N LEU A 134 27.13 4.70 14.43
CA LEU A 134 27.50 5.12 15.78
C LEU A 134 26.96 4.18 16.87
N ALA A 135 25.71 3.73 16.73
CA ALA A 135 25.05 2.85 17.69
C ALA A 135 25.61 1.41 17.68
N LEU A 136 26.31 1.02 16.61
CA LEU A 136 26.83 -0.33 16.39
C LEU A 136 28.35 -0.35 16.26
N ASP A 137 29.03 0.60 16.90
CA ASP A 137 30.49 0.71 16.97
C ASP A 137 31.15 0.63 15.58
N ASP A 138 30.63 1.41 14.62
CA ASP A 138 31.10 1.52 13.22
C ASP A 138 31.08 0.20 12.43
N SER A 139 30.14 -0.71 12.75
CA SER A 139 29.96 -1.96 12.02
C SER A 139 29.35 -1.77 10.61
N VAL A 140 30.15 -1.32 9.65
CA VAL A 140 29.75 -1.05 8.25
C VAL A 140 29.09 -2.28 7.61
N THR A 141 29.70 -3.46 7.74
CA THR A 141 29.17 -4.71 7.16
C THR A 141 27.75 -5.03 7.65
N PHE A 142 27.48 -4.81 8.93
CA PHE A 142 26.17 -5.07 9.50
C PHE A 142 25.14 -4.05 9.01
N VAL A 143 25.47 -2.76 9.06
CA VAL A 143 24.57 -1.67 8.62
C VAL A 143 24.25 -1.81 7.13
N PHE A 144 25.24 -2.12 6.29
CA PHE A 144 25.03 -2.36 4.87
C PHE A 144 24.12 -3.57 4.62
N SER A 145 24.36 -4.70 5.30
CA SER A 145 23.54 -5.92 5.19
C SER A 145 22.09 -5.68 5.65
N LEU A 146 21.92 -4.92 6.73
CA LEU A 146 20.61 -4.49 7.22
C LEU A 146 19.91 -3.66 6.15
N SER A 147 20.56 -2.61 5.64
CA SER A 147 20.04 -1.70 4.62
C SER A 147 19.59 -2.43 3.36
N GLY A 148 20.40 -3.37 2.86
CA GLY A 148 20.04 -4.24 1.74
C GLY A 148 18.79 -5.07 2.03
N SER A 149 18.70 -5.66 3.22
CA SER A 149 17.52 -6.42 3.66
C SER A 149 16.26 -5.54 3.75
N LEU A 150 16.39 -4.30 4.25
CA LEU A 150 15.28 -3.33 4.29
C LEU A 150 14.80 -3.01 2.87
N ALA A 151 15.72 -2.75 1.94
CA ALA A 151 15.42 -2.38 0.56
C ALA A 151 14.75 -3.52 -0.21
N ILE A 152 15.20 -4.77 -0.02
CA ILE A 152 14.57 -5.95 -0.62
C ILE A 152 13.12 -6.08 -0.11
N ALA A 153 12.91 -5.99 1.20
CA ALA A 153 11.57 -6.07 1.78
C ALA A 153 10.65 -4.94 1.26
N ALA A 154 11.18 -3.73 1.11
CA ALA A 154 10.49 -2.60 0.53
C ALA A 154 10.09 -2.86 -0.94
N ALA A 155 10.99 -3.40 -1.76
CA ALA A 155 10.70 -3.75 -3.15
C ALA A 155 9.59 -4.80 -3.28
N PHE A 156 9.64 -5.88 -2.47
CA PHE A 156 8.56 -6.87 -2.43
C PHE A 156 7.23 -6.25 -2.02
N PHE A 157 7.25 -5.34 -1.04
CA PHE A 157 6.03 -4.68 -0.59
C PHE A 157 5.44 -3.77 -1.66
N GLU A 158 6.28 -3.07 -2.43
CA GLU A 158 5.85 -2.25 -3.55
C GLU A 158 5.17 -3.09 -4.64
N LEU A 159 5.66 -4.31 -4.89
CA LEU A 159 5.07 -5.25 -5.85
C LEU A 159 3.68 -5.75 -5.44
N ILE A 160 3.46 -6.02 -4.15
CA ILE A 160 2.16 -6.54 -3.67
C ILE A 160 1.14 -5.44 -3.38
N ARG A 161 1.60 -4.19 -3.24
CA ARG A 161 0.72 -3.07 -2.87
C ARG A 161 -0.21 -2.73 -4.04
N PRO A 162 -1.53 -2.57 -3.81
CA PRO A 162 -2.44 -2.14 -4.86
C PRO A 162 -1.98 -0.81 -5.48
N PRO A 163 -2.01 -0.69 -6.82
CA PRO A 163 -1.72 0.57 -7.49
C PRO A 163 -2.77 1.61 -7.11
N LEU A 164 -2.35 2.86 -7.02
CA LEU A 164 -3.30 3.96 -6.80
C LEU A 164 -4.14 4.15 -8.06
N THR A 165 -5.44 4.37 -7.89
CA THR A 165 -6.34 4.70 -8.99
C THR A 165 -6.14 6.16 -9.39
N THR A 166 -6.15 6.45 -10.68
CA THR A 166 -6.13 7.85 -11.15
C THR A 166 -7.46 8.53 -10.86
N ARG A 167 -7.46 9.86 -10.68
CA ARG A 167 -8.71 10.61 -10.46
C ARG A 167 -9.72 10.37 -11.59
N ALA A 168 -9.27 10.46 -12.84
CA ALA A 168 -10.12 10.24 -14.00
C ALA A 168 -10.76 8.84 -14.03
N ALA A 169 -10.01 7.80 -13.64
CA ALA A 169 -10.54 6.45 -13.56
C ALA A 169 -11.57 6.31 -12.42
N HIS A 170 -11.32 6.96 -11.27
CA HIS A 170 -12.27 6.99 -10.17
C HIS A 170 -13.57 7.74 -10.56
N GLU A 171 -13.46 8.94 -11.14
CA GLU A 171 -14.62 9.71 -11.62
C GLU A 171 -15.43 8.93 -12.66
N GLN A 172 -14.76 8.26 -13.61
CA GLN A 172 -15.41 7.37 -14.56
C GLN A 172 -16.15 6.23 -13.85
N ASN A 173 -15.53 5.59 -12.85
CA ASN A 173 -16.17 4.52 -12.07
C ASN A 173 -17.42 5.03 -11.32
N GLU A 174 -17.36 6.22 -10.73
CA GLU A 174 -18.51 6.84 -10.05
C GLU A 174 -19.65 7.17 -11.02
N LEU A 175 -19.32 7.66 -12.23
CA LEU A 175 -20.32 7.90 -13.27
C LEU A 175 -21.00 6.60 -13.70
N GLU A 176 -20.23 5.56 -13.98
CA GLU A 176 -20.73 4.24 -14.36
C GLU A 176 -21.58 3.61 -13.26
N TYR A 177 -21.17 3.78 -12.00
CA TYR A 177 -21.94 3.34 -10.85
C TYR A 177 -23.26 4.11 -10.71
N GLY A 178 -23.25 5.43 -10.86
CA GLY A 178 -24.47 6.24 -10.84
C GLY A 178 -25.46 5.89 -11.97
N GLU A 179 -24.96 5.52 -13.14
CA GLU A 179 -25.79 5.00 -14.23
C GLU A 179 -26.38 3.62 -13.89
N PHE A 180 -25.59 2.75 -13.27
CA PHE A 180 -26.07 1.46 -12.78
C PHE A 180 -27.13 1.60 -11.69
N GLU A 181 -26.99 2.54 -10.76
CA GLU A 181 -28.01 2.82 -9.73
C GLU A 181 -29.34 3.26 -10.35
N GLN A 182 -29.29 4.09 -11.41
CA GLN A 182 -30.48 4.48 -12.16
C GLN A 182 -31.13 3.26 -12.85
N PHE A 183 -30.34 2.42 -13.52
CA PHE A 183 -30.83 1.17 -14.09
C PHE A 183 -31.45 0.26 -13.02
N ALA A 184 -30.75 0.05 -11.91
CA ALA A 184 -31.20 -0.83 -10.84
C ALA A 184 -32.52 -0.34 -10.24
N SER A 185 -32.65 0.97 -10.02
CA SER A 185 -33.89 1.58 -9.52
C SER A 185 -35.04 1.42 -10.52
N ALA A 186 -34.76 1.51 -11.83
CA ALA A 186 -35.75 1.39 -12.88
C ALA A 186 -36.18 -0.07 -13.12
N GLN A 187 -35.22 -1.00 -13.24
CA GLN A 187 -35.42 -2.34 -13.82
C GLN A 187 -35.24 -3.50 -12.82
N LEU A 188 -34.61 -3.29 -11.67
CA LEU A 188 -34.43 -4.32 -10.65
C LEU A 188 -35.43 -4.13 -9.51
N GLU A 189 -35.88 -5.23 -8.94
CA GLU A 189 -36.67 -5.25 -7.72
C GLU A 189 -36.14 -6.31 -6.75
N ARG A 190 -36.31 -6.06 -5.45
CA ARG A 190 -35.96 -7.03 -4.42
C ARG A 190 -37.18 -7.93 -4.19
N ALA A 191 -37.14 -9.14 -4.72
CA ALA A 191 -38.21 -10.13 -4.60
C ALA A 191 -37.68 -11.35 -3.80
N PRO A 192 -38.06 -11.51 -2.52
CA PRO A 192 -37.68 -12.69 -1.74
C PRO A 192 -38.16 -13.97 -2.42
N GLY A 193 -37.32 -15.00 -2.46
CA GLY A 193 -37.64 -16.29 -3.08
C GLY A 193 -37.42 -16.35 -4.59
N THR A 194 -37.03 -15.25 -5.24
CA THR A 194 -36.60 -15.27 -6.65
C THR A 194 -35.08 -15.31 -6.78
N SER A 195 -34.64 -15.69 -7.98
CA SER A 195 -33.26 -15.56 -8.40
C SER A 195 -33.20 -15.00 -9.82
N CYS A 196 -32.15 -14.23 -10.10
CA CYS A 196 -31.89 -13.67 -11.43
C CYS A 196 -30.47 -14.04 -11.85
N HIS A 197 -30.29 -14.52 -13.07
CA HIS A 197 -28.98 -14.87 -13.58
C HIS A 197 -28.21 -13.60 -13.98
N GLU A 198 -26.91 -13.57 -13.75
CA GLU A 198 -26.07 -12.41 -14.03
C GLU A 198 -26.13 -11.97 -15.50
N THR A 199 -26.23 -12.92 -16.44
CA THR A 199 -26.34 -12.60 -17.88
C THR A 199 -27.63 -11.86 -18.21
N ASP A 200 -28.72 -12.12 -17.47
CA ASP A 200 -30.00 -11.44 -17.69
C ASP A 200 -29.91 -9.99 -17.23
N ILE A 201 -29.24 -9.76 -16.09
CA ILE A 201 -28.95 -8.42 -15.58
C ILE A 201 -28.05 -7.66 -16.57
N VAL A 202 -26.97 -8.28 -17.05
CA VAL A 202 -26.05 -7.67 -18.04
C VAL A 202 -26.79 -7.34 -19.33
N ARG A 203 -27.63 -8.25 -19.84
CA ARG A 203 -28.41 -8.02 -21.05
C ARG A 203 -29.41 -6.89 -20.84
N ALA A 204 -30.15 -6.89 -19.73
CA ALA A 204 -31.09 -5.83 -19.40
C ALA A 204 -30.39 -4.47 -19.25
N TYR A 205 -29.20 -4.43 -18.63
CA TYR A 205 -28.39 -3.22 -18.50
C TYR A 205 -27.99 -2.65 -19.86
N ARG A 206 -27.49 -3.51 -20.77
CA ARG A 206 -27.13 -3.11 -22.14
C ARG A 206 -28.34 -2.73 -22.98
N THR A 207 -29.50 -3.32 -22.71
CA THR A 207 -30.76 -2.88 -23.35
C THR A 207 -31.14 -1.48 -22.86
N PHE A 208 -31.04 -1.22 -21.56
CA PHE A 208 -31.37 0.07 -20.93
C PHE A 208 -30.42 1.20 -21.33
N TYR A 209 -29.11 0.93 -21.43
CA TYR A 209 -28.10 1.85 -21.93
C TYR A 209 -27.48 1.34 -23.25
N PRO A 210 -28.05 1.69 -24.42
CA PRO A 210 -27.58 1.19 -25.70
C PRO A 210 -26.10 1.43 -26.01
N LYS A 211 -25.49 2.47 -25.41
CA LYS A 211 -24.07 2.79 -25.54
C LYS A 211 -23.12 1.66 -25.07
N TYR A 212 -23.60 0.73 -24.25
CA TYR A 212 -22.84 -0.42 -23.76
C TYR A 212 -23.09 -1.72 -24.54
N ARG A 213 -23.86 -1.70 -25.64
CA ARG A 213 -24.16 -2.90 -26.45
C ARG A 213 -23.00 -3.36 -27.33
N ALA A 214 -22.21 -2.42 -27.84
CA ALA A 214 -21.07 -2.76 -28.70
C ALA A 214 -19.95 -3.37 -27.87
N ALA A 215 -19.18 -4.31 -28.43
CA ALA A 215 -17.98 -4.85 -27.78
C ALA A 215 -16.88 -3.79 -27.56
N SER A 216 -16.98 -2.65 -28.24
CA SER A 216 -16.18 -1.44 -28.00
C SER A 216 -16.73 -0.54 -26.88
N GLY A 217 -17.94 -0.85 -26.38
CA GLY A 217 -18.52 -0.23 -25.20
C GLY A 217 -17.64 -0.57 -23.99
N ARG A 218 -17.15 0.46 -23.31
CA ARG A 218 -16.08 0.38 -22.31
C ARG A 218 -16.32 -0.57 -21.12
N LEU A 219 -17.55 -1.05 -20.90
CA LEU A 219 -17.89 -1.95 -19.79
C LEU A 219 -17.97 -3.41 -20.23
N SER A 220 -17.07 -4.21 -19.66
CA SER A 220 -17.14 -5.67 -19.74
C SER A 220 -18.26 -6.24 -18.85
N ASP A 221 -18.63 -7.50 -19.09
CA ASP A 221 -19.63 -8.20 -18.26
C ASP A 221 -19.17 -8.25 -16.79
N SER A 222 -17.87 -8.41 -16.54
CA SER A 222 -17.28 -8.40 -15.20
C SER A 222 -17.33 -7.02 -14.52
N ASP A 223 -17.31 -5.94 -15.28
CA ASP A 223 -17.46 -4.58 -14.73
C ASP A 223 -18.89 -4.37 -14.26
N ILE A 224 -19.88 -4.76 -15.06
CA ILE A 224 -21.31 -4.69 -14.70
C ILE A 224 -21.58 -5.57 -13.46
N GLU A 225 -20.97 -6.76 -13.40
CA GLU A 225 -21.05 -7.62 -12.22
C GLU A 225 -20.44 -6.94 -10.97
N SER A 226 -19.33 -6.22 -11.14
CA SER A 226 -18.69 -5.46 -10.05
C SER A 226 -19.57 -4.31 -9.58
N LEU A 227 -20.23 -3.59 -10.50
CA LEU A 227 -21.22 -2.56 -10.16
C LEU A 227 -22.41 -3.16 -9.39
N MET A 228 -22.88 -4.35 -9.78
CA MET A 228 -23.93 -5.07 -9.07
C MET A 228 -23.55 -5.43 -7.63
N ARG A 229 -22.32 -5.97 -7.43
CA ARG A 229 -21.78 -6.27 -6.09
C ARG A 229 -21.58 -5.01 -5.24
N ARG A 230 -21.24 -3.88 -5.88
CA ARG A 230 -21.12 -2.58 -5.21
C ARG A 230 -22.49 -2.04 -4.79
N TRP A 231 -23.51 -2.17 -5.63
CA TRP A 231 -24.88 -1.70 -5.37
C TRP A 231 -25.54 -2.40 -4.18
N GLY A 232 -25.26 -3.69 -3.97
CA GLY A 232 -25.77 -4.39 -2.79
C GLY A 232 -25.09 -5.72 -2.52
N ARG A 233 -25.18 -6.15 -1.26
CA ARG A 233 -24.68 -7.46 -0.82
C ARG A 233 -25.73 -8.52 -1.09
N PHE A 234 -25.61 -9.17 -2.24
CA PHE A 234 -26.47 -10.28 -2.65
C PHE A 234 -25.71 -11.58 -2.64
N GLU A 235 -26.38 -12.66 -2.24
CA GLU A 235 -25.80 -13.99 -2.29
C GLU A 235 -25.80 -14.49 -3.75
N ARG A 236 -24.60 -14.74 -4.30
CA ARG A 236 -24.41 -15.29 -5.65
C ARG A 236 -24.16 -16.79 -5.57
N SER A 237 -24.90 -17.57 -6.34
CA SER A 237 -24.67 -19.01 -6.46
C SER A 237 -23.45 -19.30 -7.36
N PRO A 238 -22.82 -20.49 -7.25
CA PRO A 238 -21.74 -20.91 -8.15
C PRO A 238 -22.16 -20.93 -9.64
N ALA A 239 -23.46 -21.02 -9.92
CA ALA A 239 -24.03 -20.99 -11.26
C ALA A 239 -24.38 -19.57 -11.75
N GLY A 240 -23.96 -18.50 -11.06
CA GLY A 240 -24.14 -17.11 -11.51
C GLY A 240 -25.50 -16.48 -11.19
N TYR A 241 -26.30 -17.08 -10.29
CA TYR A 241 -27.60 -16.54 -9.90
C TYR A 241 -27.50 -15.67 -8.63
N TYR A 242 -28.07 -14.48 -8.67
CA TYR A 242 -28.27 -13.61 -7.51
C TYR A 242 -29.60 -13.90 -6.83
N LYS A 243 -29.59 -14.22 -5.53
CA LYS A 243 -30.81 -14.48 -4.74
C LYS A 243 -31.47 -13.19 -4.27
N GLY A 244 -32.80 -13.18 -4.24
CA GLY A 244 -33.61 -12.09 -3.67
C GLY A 244 -33.75 -10.87 -4.60
N ILE A 245 -33.40 -11.02 -5.87
CA ILE A 245 -33.55 -10.01 -6.91
C ILE A 245 -34.22 -10.62 -8.12
N SER A 246 -35.06 -9.83 -8.77
CA SER A 246 -35.63 -10.11 -10.08
C SER A 246 -35.56 -8.87 -10.96
N LEU A 247 -35.61 -9.11 -12.27
CA LEU A 247 -35.92 -8.06 -13.24
C LEU A 247 -37.43 -7.78 -13.17
N LYS A 248 -37.81 -6.50 -13.16
CA LYS A 248 -39.22 -6.11 -13.20
C LYS A 248 -39.88 -6.60 -14.50
N PRO A 249 -41.20 -6.83 -14.52
CA PRO A 249 -41.90 -7.30 -15.72
C PRO A 249 -41.69 -6.43 -16.97
N SER A 250 -41.57 -5.11 -16.80
CA SER A 250 -41.28 -4.16 -17.88
C SER A 250 -39.90 -4.37 -18.52
N ALA A 251 -38.93 -4.89 -17.76
CA ALA A 251 -37.60 -5.23 -18.25
C ALA A 251 -37.66 -6.51 -19.10
N LEU A 252 -38.44 -7.51 -18.66
CA LEU A 252 -38.55 -8.81 -19.31
C LEU A 252 -39.10 -8.68 -20.74
N SER A 253 -40.06 -7.78 -20.99
CA SER A 253 -40.59 -7.51 -22.33
C SER A 253 -39.61 -6.85 -23.30
N SER A 254 -38.47 -6.36 -22.81
CA SER A 254 -37.41 -5.77 -23.64
C SER A 254 -36.25 -6.73 -23.91
N VAL A 255 -36.23 -7.87 -23.24
CA VAL A 255 -35.18 -8.88 -23.29
C VAL A 255 -35.56 -10.04 -24.22
N PHE A 256 -36.86 -10.30 -24.39
CA PHE A 256 -37.44 -11.28 -25.30
C PHE A 256 -38.10 -10.56 -26.48
#